data_AF-A0A1M7SMJ3-F1
#
_entry.id   AF-A0A1M7SMJ3-F1
#
_cell.length_a   1.000
_cell.length_b   1.000
_cell.length_c   1.000
_cell.angle_alpha   90.00
_cell.angle_beta   90.00
_cell.angle_gamma   90.00
#
_symmetry.space_group_name_H-M   'P 1'
#
loop_
_entity.id
_entity.type
_entity.pdbx_description
1 polymer ?
#
loop_
_entity_poly.entity_id
_entity_poly.type
_entity_poly.pdbx_seq_one_letter_code
_entity_poly.pdbx_strand_id
1 'polypeptide(L)'
;MVKGTTSTGFKFSYDKRLLDDWRIMEAIAYADSPDNMKRVKGTADLITFLLADNKDALMEHIKSYSDGFIPTEALRKELFEILEQAKELKNS
;
A
#
# COMPACT_ATOMS: atom_id res chain seq x y z
N MET A 1 -2.78 0.43 16.10
CA MET A 1 -1.83 1.10 15.20
C MET A 1 -0.78 0.11 14.77
N VAL A 2 -0.68 -0.17 13.47
CA VAL A 2 0.42 -0.91 12.86
C VAL A 2 1.48 0.10 12.45
N LYS A 3 2.75 -0.23 12.64
CA LYS A 3 3.90 0.59 12.21
C LYS A 3 4.93 -0.34 11.59
N GLY A 4 5.63 0.13 10.57
CA GLY A 4 6.66 -0.66 9.90
C GLY A 4 7.54 0.21 9.03
N THR A 5 8.52 -0.44 8.41
CA THR A 5 9.41 0.17 7.43
C THR A 5 9.55 -0.79 6.26
N THR A 6 9.30 -0.31 5.04
CA THR A 6 9.48 -1.13 3.84
C THR A 6 10.96 -1.37 3.57
N SER A 7 11.27 -2.33 2.70
CA SER A 7 12.64 -2.70 2.33
C SER A 7 13.42 -1.55 1.70
N THR A 8 12.72 -0.59 1.08
CA THR A 8 13.31 0.63 0.51
C THR A 8 13.43 1.77 1.53
N GLY A 9 12.96 1.57 2.76
CA GLY A 9 13.10 2.53 3.86
C GLY A 9 11.88 3.41 4.13
N PHE A 10 10.74 3.18 3.46
CA PHE A 10 9.52 3.97 3.72
C PHE A 10 8.93 3.61 5.07
N LYS A 11 8.81 4.60 5.97
CA LYS A 11 8.16 4.42 7.27
C LYS A 11 6.67 4.64 7.14
N PHE A 12 5.88 3.72 7.64
CA PHE A 12 4.42 3.82 7.59
C PHE A 12 3.78 3.57 8.95
N SER A 13 2.59 4.12 9.12
CA SER A 13 1.71 3.75 10.22
C SER A 13 0.25 3.89 9.81
N TYR A 14 -0.59 2.94 10.22
CA TYR A 14 -2.03 3.01 9.98
C TYR A 14 -2.82 2.30 11.08
N ASP A 15 -4.14 2.49 11.10
CA ASP A 15 -5.03 1.84 12.05
C ASP A 15 -5.31 0.39 11.62
N LYS A 16 -5.03 -0.58 12.50
CA LYS A 16 -5.24 -2.02 12.24
C LYS A 16 -6.70 -2.32 11.87
N ARG A 17 -7.66 -1.52 12.35
CA ARG A 17 -9.10 -1.66 12.03
C ARG A 17 -9.38 -1.49 10.53
N LEU A 18 -8.52 -0.78 9.80
CA LEU A 18 -8.66 -0.63 8.35
C LEU A 18 -8.58 -1.99 7.63
N LEU A 19 -7.86 -2.97 8.18
CA LEU A 19 -7.82 -4.32 7.59
C LEU A 19 -9.15 -5.07 7.67
N ASP A 20 -10.07 -4.64 8.54
CA ASP A 20 -11.41 -5.21 8.64
C ASP A 20 -12.47 -4.28 7.98
N ASP A 21 -12.05 -3.18 7.34
CA ASP A 21 -12.92 -2.27 6.59
C ASP A 21 -13.28 -2.86 5.23
N TRP A 22 -14.58 -2.88 4.91
CA TRP A 22 -15.09 -3.40 3.64
C TRP A 22 -14.40 -2.77 2.41
N ARG A 23 -14.11 -1.46 2.45
CA ARG A 23 -13.50 -0.73 1.34
C ARG A 23 -12.06 -1.16 1.11
N ILE A 24 -11.34 -1.52 2.17
CA ILE A 24 -9.98 -2.07 2.08
C ILE A 24 -10.03 -3.48 1.50
N MET A 25 -10.97 -4.32 1.94
CA MET A 25 -11.14 -5.67 1.39
C MET A 25 -11.50 -5.66 -0.10
N GLU A 26 -12.41 -4.78 -0.50
CA GLU A 26 -12.76 -4.57 -1.91
C GLU A 26 -11.55 -4.08 -2.72
N ALA A 27 -10.79 -3.13 -2.18
CA ALA A 27 -9.60 -2.60 -2.85
C ALA A 27 -8.48 -3.66 -2.99
N ILE A 28 -8.30 -4.55 -2.00
CA ILE A 28 -7.42 -5.73 -2.10
C ILE A 28 -7.88 -6.66 -3.22
N ALA A 29 -9.18 -6.98 -3.28
CA ALA A 29 -9.73 -7.84 -4.33
C ALA A 29 -9.53 -7.24 -5.74
N TYR A 30 -9.72 -5.93 -5.89
CA TYR A 30 -9.42 -5.25 -7.15
C TYR A 30 -7.92 -5.23 -7.46
N ALA A 31 -7.06 -5.02 -6.47
CA ALA A 31 -5.60 -5.05 -6.65
C ALA A 31 -5.05 -6.43 -7.03
N ASP A 32 -5.78 -7.51 -6.76
CA ASP A 32 -5.43 -8.87 -7.18
C ASP A 32 -6.13 -9.31 -8.48
N SER A 33 -6.95 -8.45 -9.07
CA SER A 33 -7.69 -8.76 -10.30
C SER A 33 -6.75 -8.98 -11.52
N PRO A 34 -7.05 -9.95 -12.40
CA PRO A 34 -6.32 -10.13 -13.65
C PRO A 34 -6.52 -8.96 -14.62
N ASP A 35 -7.65 -8.25 -14.52
CA ASP A 35 -7.93 -7.03 -15.29
C ASP A 35 -7.02 -5.88 -14.85
N ASN A 36 -6.25 -5.31 -15.79
CA ASN A 36 -5.27 -4.26 -15.54
C ASN A 36 -5.90 -2.98 -14.96
N MET A 37 -7.09 -2.58 -15.44
CA MET A 37 -7.73 -1.33 -15.00
C MET A 37 -8.25 -1.47 -13.57
N LYS A 38 -8.91 -2.60 -13.26
CA LYS A 38 -9.32 -2.94 -11.90
C LYS A 38 -8.12 -3.01 -10.96
N ARG A 39 -7.02 -3.61 -11.42
CA ARG A 39 -5.78 -3.72 -10.64
C ARG A 39 -5.17 -2.38 -10.27
N VAL A 40 -5.08 -1.48 -11.24
CA VAL A 40 -4.60 -0.11 -11.00
C VAL A 40 -5.54 0.64 -10.06
N LYS A 41 -6.86 0.52 -10.26
CA LYS A 41 -7.86 1.13 -9.38
C LYS A 41 -7.76 0.63 -7.94
N GLY A 42 -7.71 -0.68 -7.73
CA GLY A 42 -7.59 -1.28 -6.39
C GLY A 42 -6.31 -0.86 -5.68
N THR A 43 -5.19 -0.79 -6.40
CA THR A 43 -3.92 -0.29 -5.86
C THR A 43 -4.05 1.18 -5.42
N ALA A 44 -4.66 2.03 -6.24
CA ALA A 44 -4.86 3.44 -5.93
C ALA A 44 -5.80 3.66 -4.74
N ASP A 45 -6.88 2.88 -4.66
CA ASP A 45 -7.85 2.91 -3.56
C ASP A 45 -7.18 2.45 -2.25
N LEU A 46 -6.38 1.38 -2.28
CA LEU A 46 -5.63 0.89 -1.12
C LEU A 46 -4.67 1.95 -0.57
N ILE A 47 -3.88 2.60 -1.42
CA ILE A 47 -2.98 3.67 -0.99
C ILE A 47 -3.78 4.79 -0.32
N THR A 48 -4.90 5.18 -0.93
CA THR A 48 -5.73 6.28 -0.42
C THR A 48 -6.34 5.92 0.94
N PHE A 49 -6.87 4.71 1.10
CA PHE A 49 -7.54 4.31 2.34
C PHE A 49 -6.57 3.90 3.45
N LEU A 50 -5.44 3.27 3.12
CA LEU A 50 -4.48 2.76 4.10
C LEU A 50 -3.55 3.87 4.60
N LEU A 51 -3.07 4.72 3.69
CA LEU A 51 -2.07 5.74 4.02
C LEU A 51 -2.67 7.12 4.21
N ALA A 52 -3.87 7.40 3.69
CA ALA A 52 -4.54 8.70 3.78
C ALA A 52 -3.55 9.85 3.49
N ASP A 53 -3.23 10.66 4.50
CA ASP A 53 -2.31 11.79 4.43
C ASP A 53 -0.87 11.41 4.05
N ASN A 54 -0.45 10.16 4.28
CA ASN A 54 0.88 9.66 3.94
C ASN A 54 1.02 9.20 2.48
N LYS A 55 -0.04 9.29 1.67
CA LYS A 55 0.01 8.93 0.24
C LYS A 55 1.10 9.71 -0.50
N ASP A 56 1.13 11.03 -0.34
CA ASP A 56 2.07 11.87 -1.08
C ASP A 56 3.51 11.58 -0.66
N ALA A 57 3.74 11.32 0.63
CA ALA A 57 5.04 10.90 1.14
C ALA A 57 5.52 9.58 0.52
N LEU A 58 4.63 8.59 0.34
CA LEU A 58 4.97 7.35 -0.36
C LEU A 58 5.33 7.61 -1.84
N MET A 59 4.55 8.47 -2.51
CA MET A 59 4.79 8.82 -3.92
C MET A 59 6.13 9.55 -4.10
N GLU A 60 6.47 10.48 -3.20
CA GLU A 60 7.77 11.16 -3.18
C GLU A 60 8.92 10.20 -2.87
N HIS A 61 8.73 9.29 -1.91
CA HIS A 61 9.70 8.25 -1.60
C HIS A 61 10.01 7.41 -2.85
N ILE A 62 8.98 6.92 -3.57
CA ILE A 62 9.17 6.15 -4.80
C ILE A 62 9.93 6.94 -5.86
N LYS A 63 9.55 8.21 -6.08
CA LYS A 63 10.24 9.09 -7.02
C LYS A 63 11.73 9.23 -6.71
N SER A 64 12.09 9.29 -5.42
CA SER A 64 13.46 9.51 -4.99
C SER A 64 14.44 8.42 -5.40
N TYR A 65 13.97 7.18 -5.59
CA TYR A 65 14.78 6.04 -6.03
C TYR A 65 14.39 5.47 -7.41
N SER A 66 13.48 6.14 -8.13
CA SER A 66 12.97 5.71 -9.45
C SER A 66 13.14 6.78 -10.53
N ASP A 67 14.27 7.51 -10.52
CA ASP A 67 14.61 8.56 -11.48
C ASP A 67 13.50 9.61 -11.70
N GLY A 68 12.76 9.94 -10.63
CA GLY A 68 11.66 10.90 -10.66
C GLY A 68 10.32 10.37 -11.20
N PHE A 69 10.28 9.11 -11.64
CA PHE A 69 9.04 8.43 -12.04
C PHE A 69 8.40 7.71 -10.85
N ILE A 70 7.13 7.31 -11.01
CA ILE A 70 6.44 6.41 -10.07
C ILE A 70 6.07 5.15 -10.86
N PRO A 71 6.96 4.15 -10.94
CA PRO A 71 6.65 2.90 -11.61
C PRO A 71 5.53 2.16 -10.87
N THR A 72 4.53 1.68 -11.60
CA THR A 72 3.39 0.93 -11.03
C THR A 72 3.86 -0.27 -10.19
N GLU A 73 4.89 -0.97 -10.65
CA GLU A 73 5.43 -2.14 -9.93
C GLU A 73 6.16 -1.76 -8.64
N ALA A 74 6.88 -0.63 -8.61
CA ALA A 74 7.52 -0.14 -7.39
C ALA A 74 6.47 0.23 -6.34
N LEU A 75 5.43 0.96 -6.75
CA LEU A 75 4.31 1.33 -5.90
C LEU A 75 3.56 0.11 -5.36
N ARG A 76 3.31 -0.87 -6.24
CA ARG A 76 2.69 -2.15 -5.88
C ARG A 76 3.53 -2.89 -4.84
N LYS A 77 4.85 -2.98 -5.03
CA LYS A 77 5.76 -3.67 -4.12
C LYS A 77 5.74 -3.03 -2.72
N GLU A 78 5.88 -1.72 -2.64
CA GLU A 78 5.78 -0.97 -1.38
C GLU A 78 4.46 -1.29 -0.66
N LEU A 79 3.34 -1.23 -1.39
CA LEU A 79 2.02 -1.47 -0.84
C LEU A 79 1.86 -2.90 -0.31
N PHE A 80 2.35 -3.91 -1.05
CA PHE A 80 2.29 -5.30 -0.60
C PHE A 80 3.16 -5.53 0.64
N GLU A 81 4.37 -4.96 0.71
CA GLU A 81 5.22 -5.05 1.90
C GLU A 81 4.53 -4.42 3.14
N ILE A 82 3.87 -3.28 2.97
CA ILE A 82 3.09 -2.62 4.04
C ILE A 82 1.96 -3.53 4.55
N LEU A 83 1.29 -4.25 3.65
CA LEU A 83 0.20 -5.17 3.98
C LEU A 83 0.69 -6.51 4.57
N GLU A 84 1.83 -7.03 4.13
CA GLU A 84 2.41 -8.27 4.66
C GLU A 84 2.90 -8.11 6.10
N GLN A 85 3.65 -7.03 6.37
CA GLN A 85 4.09 -6.71 7.74
C GLN A 85 2.89 -6.54 8.70
N ALA A 86 1.70 -6.23 8.16
CA ALA A 86 0.45 -6.21 8.91
C ALA A 86 -0.05 -7.59 9.35
N LYS A 87 0.02 -8.55 8.43
CA LYS A 87 -0.49 -9.92 8.62
C LYS A 87 0.40 -10.66 9.61
N GLU A 88 1.72 -10.46 9.53
CA GLU A 88 2.66 -11.04 10.49
C GLU A 88 2.39 -10.54 11.93
N LEU A 89 2.01 -9.27 12.10
CA LEU A 89 1.55 -8.71 13.39
C LEU A 89 0.15 -9.18 13.86
N LYS A 90 -0.59 -9.94 13.04
CA LYS A 90 -1.87 -10.58 13.42
C LYS A 90 -1.64 -12.04 13.87
N ASN A 91 -0.49 -12.63 13.54
CA ASN A 91 -0.11 -14.02 13.84
C ASN A 91 1.00 -14.17 14.90
N SER A 92 1.43 -13.06 15.53
CA SER A 92 2.32 -13.06 16.71
C SER A 92 1.57 -12.70 17.99
#